data_AF-A0A2W6DL18-F1
#
_entry.id   AF-A0A2W6DL18-F1
#
_cell.length_a   1.000
_cell.length_b   1.000
_cell.length_c   1.000
_cell.angle_alpha   90.00
_cell.angle_beta   90.00
_cell.angle_gamma   90.00
#
_symmetry.space_group_name_H-M   'P 1'
#
loop_
_entity.id
_entity.type
_entity.pdbx_description
1 polymer ?
#
loop_
_entity_poly.entity_id
_entity_poly.type
_entity_poly.pdbx_seq_one_letter_code
_entity_poly.pdbx_strand_id
1 'polypeptide(L)'
;MRSIADRLGRSASTISRELGRNLDRQGRYRSTAAHALAYDRAGRPKPAKLVTNLALRAKVEKDLEKKYSPEQITGRLLVEFPDDPEMRVSPETIYQSLYVQSRGALKRELTACLRTGRALRRPSRKVGQRKNRIPNMINVSERPAEVEDRAVPGNWGET
;
A
#
# COMPACT_ATOMS: atom_id res chain seq x y z
N MET A 1 -17.02 20.18 -27.37
CA MET A 1 -16.19 19.93 -26.16
C MET A 1 -16.04 21.17 -25.29
N ARG A 2 -15.62 22.33 -25.81
CA ARG A 2 -15.47 23.58 -25.02
C ARG A 2 -16.76 24.00 -24.31
N SER A 3 -17.90 24.01 -25.01
CA SER A 3 -19.20 24.33 -24.40
C SER A 3 -19.62 23.41 -23.24
N ILE A 4 -19.26 22.12 -23.29
CA ILE A 4 -19.51 21.16 -22.21
C ILE A 4 -18.58 21.45 -21.04
N ALA A 5 -17.31 21.77 -21.34
CA ALA A 5 -16.31 22.10 -20.35
C ALA A 5 -16.68 23.38 -19.57
N ASP A 6 -17.15 24.41 -20.27
CA ASP A 6 -17.61 25.67 -19.70
C ASP A 6 -18.82 25.45 -18.77
N ARG A 7 -19.83 24.67 -19.21
CA ARG A 7 -20.98 24.29 -18.38
C ARG A 7 -20.60 23.53 -17.12
N LEU A 8 -19.52 22.75 -17.16
CA LEU A 8 -19.06 21.93 -16.02
C LEU A 8 -17.98 22.64 -15.19
N GLY A 9 -17.56 23.86 -15.55
CA GLY A 9 -16.44 24.56 -14.90
C GLY A 9 -15.11 23.79 -14.98
N ARG A 10 -14.86 23.08 -16.09
CA ARG A 10 -13.65 22.28 -16.31
C ARG A 10 -12.91 22.72 -17.57
N SER A 11 -11.62 22.40 -17.66
CA SER A 11 -10.87 22.63 -18.89
C SER A 11 -11.33 21.68 -20.01
N ALA A 12 -11.31 22.16 -21.26
CA ALA A 12 -11.61 21.31 -22.42
C ALA A 12 -10.66 20.09 -22.51
N SER A 13 -9.40 20.23 -22.08
CA SER A 13 -8.44 19.13 -22.00
C SER A 13 -8.84 18.07 -20.98
N THR A 14 -9.48 18.45 -19.87
CA THR A 14 -10.01 17.50 -18.87
C THR A 14 -11.10 16.64 -19.49
N ILE A 15 -12.07 17.26 -20.18
CA ILE A 15 -13.17 16.54 -20.85
C ILE A 15 -12.64 15.64 -21.97
N SER A 16 -11.69 16.12 -22.78
CA SER A 16 -11.08 15.32 -23.84
C SER A 16 -10.32 14.11 -23.30
N ARG A 17 -9.55 14.27 -22.22
CA ARG A 17 -8.83 13.17 -21.58
C ARG A 17 -9.79 12.18 -20.91
N GLU A 18 -10.90 12.64 -20.35
CA GLU A 18 -11.90 11.77 -19.74
C GLU A 18 -12.61 10.90 -20.78
N LEU A 19 -13.02 11.50 -21.90
CA LEU A 19 -13.58 10.77 -23.03
C LEU A 19 -12.56 9.80 -23.60
N GLY A 20 -11.34 10.26 -23.92
CA GLY A 20 -10.29 9.39 -24.48
C GLY A 20 -9.95 8.16 -23.63
N ARG A 21 -10.13 8.22 -22.30
CA ARG A 21 -9.87 7.10 -21.39
C ARG A 21 -11.05 6.15 -21.19
N ASN A 22 -12.29 6.60 -21.45
CA ASN A 22 -13.50 5.89 -21.00
C ASN A 22 -14.53 5.62 -22.11
N LEU A 23 -14.17 5.83 -23.38
CA LEU A 23 -15.02 5.43 -24.51
C LEU A 23 -14.99 3.90 -24.67
N ASP A 24 -16.14 3.30 -24.97
CA ASP A 24 -16.22 1.89 -25.32
C ASP A 24 -15.64 1.62 -26.73
N ARG A 25 -15.60 0.34 -27.14
CA ARG A 25 -15.09 -0.05 -28.47
C ARG A 25 -15.89 0.55 -29.63
N GLN A 26 -17.09 1.04 -29.38
CA GLN A 26 -17.95 1.71 -30.36
C GLN A 26 -17.92 3.24 -30.22
N GLY A 27 -17.03 3.79 -29.40
CA GLY A 27 -16.88 5.23 -29.22
C GLY A 27 -18.00 5.88 -28.40
N ARG A 28 -18.70 5.14 -27.54
CA ARG A 28 -19.74 5.69 -26.65
C ARG A 28 -19.21 5.87 -25.23
N TYR A 29 -19.62 6.97 -24.60
CA TYR A 29 -19.31 7.22 -23.20
C TYR A 29 -20.42 6.68 -22.30
N ARG A 30 -20.07 5.85 -21.30
CA ARG A 30 -21.01 5.34 -20.29
C ARG A 30 -20.52 5.74 -18.90
N SER A 31 -21.28 6.57 -18.21
CA SER A 31 -20.92 7.13 -16.90
C SER A 31 -20.68 6.06 -15.82
N THR A 32 -21.51 5.03 -15.78
CA THR A 32 -21.39 3.91 -14.82
C THR A 32 -20.09 3.11 -15.04
N ALA A 33 -19.73 2.84 -16.29
CA ALA A 33 -18.48 2.17 -16.63
C ALA A 33 -17.26 3.05 -16.34
N ALA A 34 -17.30 4.33 -16.70
CA ALA A 34 -16.24 5.29 -16.41
C ALA A 34 -15.98 5.39 -14.88
N HIS A 35 -17.06 5.42 -14.09
CA HIS A 35 -16.99 5.46 -12.63
C HIS A 35 -16.39 4.18 -12.03
N ALA A 36 -16.84 3.00 -12.47
CA ALA A 36 -16.27 1.72 -12.02
C ALA A 36 -14.77 1.62 -12.36
N LEU A 37 -14.40 1.95 -13.60
CA LEU A 37 -12.99 1.97 -14.02
C LEU A 37 -12.16 2.99 -13.24
N ALA A 38 -12.73 4.12 -12.85
CA ALA A 38 -12.04 5.12 -12.03
C ALA A 38 -11.79 4.58 -10.60
N TYR A 39 -12.76 3.88 -10.02
CA TYR A 39 -12.62 3.22 -8.73
C TYR A 39 -11.53 2.15 -8.77
N ASP A 40 -11.52 1.29 -9.79
CA ASP A 40 -10.49 0.26 -9.96
C ASP A 40 -9.09 0.87 -10.13
N ARG A 41 -8.97 1.93 -10.93
CA ARG A 41 -7.70 2.67 -11.12
C ARG A 41 -7.24 3.37 -9.85
N ALA A 42 -8.16 3.87 -9.02
CA ALA A 42 -7.83 4.51 -7.75
C ALA A 42 -7.15 3.54 -6.78
N GLY A 43 -7.41 2.23 -6.91
CA GLY A 43 -6.76 1.19 -6.11
C GLY A 43 -5.23 1.11 -6.28
N ARG A 44 -4.68 1.62 -7.40
CA ARG A 44 -3.23 1.61 -7.74
C ARG A 44 -2.49 0.37 -7.20
N PRO A 45 -2.91 -0.85 -7.58
CA PRO A 45 -2.33 -2.06 -7.01
C PRO A 45 -0.87 -2.15 -7.43
N LYS A 46 0.04 -2.04 -6.46
CA LYS A 46 1.45 -2.34 -6.67
C LYS A 46 1.62 -3.86 -6.62
N PRO A 47 2.30 -4.48 -7.60
CA PRO A 47 2.57 -5.91 -7.54
C PRO A 47 3.35 -6.20 -6.24
N ALA A 48 2.97 -7.27 -5.54
CA ALA A 48 3.58 -7.58 -4.25
C ALA A 48 5.05 -8.00 -4.45
N LYS A 49 5.94 -7.60 -3.54
CA LYS A 49 7.40 -7.80 -3.68
C LYS A 49 7.78 -9.27 -3.91
N LEU A 50 7.11 -10.21 -3.23
CA LEU A 50 7.35 -11.64 -3.38
C LEU A 50 6.80 -12.24 -4.69
N VAL A 51 5.96 -11.50 -5.44
CA VAL A 51 5.54 -11.89 -6.79
C VAL A 51 6.60 -11.46 -7.81
N THR A 52 7.16 -10.26 -7.64
CA THR A 52 8.12 -9.69 -8.59
C THR A 52 9.53 -10.20 -8.37
N ASN A 53 9.95 -10.40 -7.11
CA ASN A 53 11.29 -10.86 -6.77
C ASN A 53 11.26 -12.38 -6.47
N LEU A 54 11.58 -13.17 -7.50
CA LEU A 54 11.56 -14.64 -7.42
C LEU A 54 12.67 -15.22 -6.54
N ALA A 55 13.84 -14.57 -6.47
CA ALA A 55 14.94 -15.02 -5.64
C ALA A 55 14.60 -14.90 -4.14
N LEU A 56 14.08 -13.73 -3.74
CA LEU A 56 13.58 -13.49 -2.40
C LEU A 56 12.45 -14.46 -2.05
N ARG A 57 11.51 -14.68 -2.98
CA ARG A 57 10.43 -15.64 -2.80
C ARG A 57 10.95 -17.05 -2.53
N ALA A 58 11.84 -17.56 -3.38
CA ALA A 58 12.39 -18.91 -3.22
C ALA A 58 13.12 -19.07 -1.88
N LYS A 59 13.83 -18.03 -1.44
CA LYS A 59 14.49 -18.01 -0.13
C LYS A 59 13.49 -18.05 1.02
N VAL A 60 12.43 -17.24 0.97
CA VAL A 60 11.36 -17.24 1.97
C VAL A 60 10.65 -18.60 2.00
N GLU A 61 10.35 -19.21 0.85
CA GLU A 61 9.74 -20.55 0.77
C GLU A 61 10.63 -21.60 1.44
N LYS A 62 11.93 -21.64 1.09
CA LYS A 62 12.91 -22.57 1.69
C LYS A 62 13.05 -22.41 3.21
N ASP A 63 13.02 -21.19 3.70
CA ASP A 63 13.15 -20.93 5.14
C ASP A 63 11.85 -21.25 5.89
N LEU A 64 10.68 -21.04 5.27
CA LEU A 64 9.41 -21.51 5.81
C LEU A 64 9.36 -23.04 5.90
N GLU A 65 9.82 -23.77 4.89
CA GLU A 65 9.89 -25.25 4.92
C GLU A 65 10.76 -25.76 6.08
N LYS A 66 11.79 -25.02 6.46
CA LYS A 66 12.63 -25.28 7.65
C LYS A 66 11.96 -24.89 8.99
N LYS A 67 10.69 -24.49 8.96
CA LYS A 67 9.88 -24.05 10.10
C LYS A 67 10.41 -22.78 10.78
N TYR A 68 11.13 -21.92 10.06
CA TYR A 68 11.43 -20.59 10.57
C TYR A 68 10.17 -19.72 10.57
N SER A 69 9.99 -18.96 11.65
CA SER A 69 8.93 -17.96 11.74
C SER A 69 9.20 -16.76 10.81
N PRO A 70 8.17 -16.05 10.33
CA PRO A 70 8.35 -14.85 9.51
C PRO A 70 9.31 -13.80 10.11
N GLU A 71 9.31 -13.62 11.43
CA GLU A 71 10.24 -12.75 12.15
C GLU A 71 11.69 -13.25 12.05
N GLN A 72 11.91 -14.56 12.22
CA GLN A 72 13.23 -15.15 12.04
C GLN A 72 13.71 -15.03 10.60
N ILE A 73 12.83 -15.22 9.62
CA ILE A 73 13.17 -15.10 8.19
C ILE A 73 13.63 -13.69 7.87
N THR A 74 12.87 -12.67 8.29
CA THR A 74 13.28 -11.26 8.10
C THR A 74 14.64 -10.98 8.75
N GLY A 75 14.87 -11.44 9.97
CA GLY A 75 16.15 -11.25 10.66
C GLY A 75 17.32 -11.94 9.94
N ARG A 76 17.12 -13.19 9.48
CA ARG A 76 18.13 -13.94 8.73
C ARG A 76 18.48 -13.28 7.41
N LEU A 77 17.50 -12.76 6.68
CA LEU A 77 17.72 -12.09 5.40
C LEU A 77 18.65 -10.87 5.55
N LEU A 78 18.57 -10.14 6.66
CA LEU A 78 19.48 -9.01 6.94
C LEU A 78 20.92 -9.45 7.18
N VAL A 79 21.14 -10.64 7.74
CA VAL A 79 22.47 -11.19 8.03
C VAL A 79 23.07 -11.88 6.80
N GLU A 80 22.25 -12.63 6.07
CA GLU A 80 22.69 -13.40 4.89
C GLU A 80 22.88 -12.50 3.65
N PHE A 81 22.18 -11.37 3.57
CA PHE A 81 22.22 -10.43 2.44
C PHE A 81 22.35 -8.97 2.92
N PRO A 82 23.46 -8.60 3.58
CA PRO A 82 23.62 -7.26 4.17
C PRO A 82 23.60 -6.15 3.12
N ASP A 83 24.24 -6.40 1.97
CA ASP A 83 24.44 -5.43 0.89
C ASP A 83 23.35 -5.46 -0.19
N ASP A 84 22.32 -6.31 -0.03
CA ASP A 84 21.22 -6.43 -1.01
C ASP A 84 19.87 -5.98 -0.39
N PRO A 85 19.47 -4.71 -0.59
CA PRO A 85 18.17 -4.22 -0.15
C PRO A 85 16.98 -4.93 -0.80
N GLU A 86 17.15 -5.52 -1.98
CA GLU A 86 16.08 -6.25 -2.66
C GLU A 86 15.70 -7.53 -1.90
N MET A 87 16.63 -8.10 -1.12
CA MET A 87 16.37 -9.27 -0.26
C MET A 87 15.64 -8.94 1.06
N ARG A 88 15.28 -7.67 1.29
CA ARG A 88 14.55 -7.26 2.51
C ARG A 88 13.05 -7.47 2.36
N VAL A 89 12.43 -8.09 3.36
CA VAL A 89 10.97 -8.25 3.46
C VAL A 89 10.52 -8.15 4.91
N SER A 90 9.37 -7.49 5.15
CA SER A 90 8.80 -7.42 6.49
C SER A 90 8.07 -8.74 6.85
N PRO A 91 7.97 -9.10 8.14
CA PRO A 91 7.19 -10.27 8.57
C PRO A 91 5.72 -10.14 8.14
N GLU A 92 5.19 -8.91 8.15
CA GLU A 92 3.84 -8.60 7.68
C GLU A 92 3.66 -8.98 6.21
N THR A 93 4.64 -8.70 5.35
CA THR A 93 4.56 -9.06 3.93
C THR A 93 4.52 -10.58 3.75
N ILE A 94 5.31 -11.33 4.51
CA ILE A 94 5.29 -12.80 4.48
C ILE A 94 3.91 -13.32 4.93
N TYR A 95 3.38 -12.80 6.05
CA TYR A 95 2.04 -13.18 6.52
C TYR A 95 0.94 -12.86 5.51
N GLN A 96 0.97 -11.67 4.92
CA GLN A 96 0.01 -11.26 3.90
C GLN A 96 0.08 -12.19 2.68
N SER A 97 1.29 -12.57 2.25
CA SER A 97 1.48 -13.50 1.14
C SER A 97 1.04 -14.93 1.44
N LEU A 98 1.04 -15.37 2.70
CA LEU A 98 0.52 -16.67 3.12
C LEU A 98 -1.01 -16.70 3.25
N TYR A 99 -1.63 -15.60 3.71
CA TYR A 99 -3.05 -15.58 4.08
C TYR A 99 -3.96 -14.89 3.06
N VAL A 100 -3.43 -14.00 2.22
CA VAL A 100 -4.23 -13.23 1.26
C VAL A 100 -4.04 -13.80 -0.14
N GLN A 101 -5.03 -14.57 -0.60
CA GLN A 101 -5.01 -15.24 -1.91
C GLN A 101 -4.76 -14.25 -3.06
N SER A 102 -5.32 -13.05 -3.01
CA SER A 102 -5.14 -12.03 -4.06
C SER A 102 -3.72 -11.45 -4.14
N ARG A 103 -2.85 -11.68 -3.14
CA ARG A 103 -1.43 -11.28 -3.18
C ARG A 103 -0.49 -12.35 -3.73
N GLY A 104 -0.98 -13.59 -3.87
CA GLY A 104 -0.50 -14.57 -4.85
C GLY A 104 1.01 -14.85 -4.94
N ALA A 105 1.74 -14.87 -3.82
CA ALA A 105 3.19 -15.03 -3.85
C ALA A 105 3.73 -16.30 -3.20
N LEU A 106 3.04 -16.87 -2.22
CA LEU A 106 3.48 -18.07 -1.50
C LEU A 106 2.38 -19.13 -1.54
N LYS A 107 2.77 -20.41 -1.56
CA LYS A 107 1.81 -21.52 -1.50
C LYS A 107 1.11 -21.52 -0.14
N ARG A 108 -0.22 -21.63 -0.14
CA ARG A 108 -1.03 -21.63 1.09
C ARG A 108 -0.67 -22.81 2.03
N GLU A 109 -0.18 -23.91 1.48
CA GLU A 109 0.29 -25.09 2.22
C GLU A 109 1.44 -24.77 3.20
N LEU A 110 2.25 -23.74 2.92
CA LEU A 110 3.33 -23.30 3.81
C LEU A 110 2.81 -22.75 5.15
N THR A 111 1.50 -22.50 5.27
CA THR A 111 0.89 -22.18 6.58
C THR A 111 1.04 -23.33 7.59
N ALA A 112 1.18 -24.59 7.13
CA ALA A 112 1.44 -25.74 7.99
C ALA A 112 2.84 -25.70 8.64
N CYS A 113 3.79 -24.98 8.05
CA CYS A 113 5.12 -24.81 8.61
C CYS A 113 5.18 -23.77 9.74
N LEU A 114 4.11 -22.98 9.93
CA LEU A 114 4.03 -22.01 11.01
C LEU A 114 3.69 -22.70 12.34
N ARG A 115 4.37 -22.29 13.41
CA ARG A 115 4.24 -22.89 14.75
C ARG A 115 2.81 -22.95 15.31
N THR A 116 1.93 -22.04 14.88
CA THR A 116 0.54 -22.00 15.37
C THR A 116 -0.42 -22.88 14.57
N GLY A 117 -0.03 -23.39 13.39
CA GLY A 117 -0.89 -24.18 12.48
C GLY A 117 -2.12 -23.43 11.94
N ARG A 118 -2.28 -22.14 12.25
CA ARG A 118 -3.46 -21.36 11.88
C ARG A 118 -3.37 -20.92 10.42
N ALA A 119 -4.42 -21.25 9.67
CA ALA A 119 -4.64 -20.77 8.31
C ALA A 119 -5.04 -19.29 8.23
N LEU A 120 -5.30 -18.64 9.37
CA LEU A 120 -5.65 -17.22 9.48
C LEU A 120 -4.87 -16.58 10.62
N ARG A 121 -4.34 -15.37 10.37
CA ARG A 121 -3.67 -14.58 11.41
C ARG A 121 -4.67 -14.15 12.47
N ARG A 122 -4.27 -14.21 13.75
CA ARG A 122 -5.03 -13.56 14.82
C ARG A 122 -5.06 -12.04 14.56
N PRO A 123 -6.24 -11.40 14.49
CA PRO A 123 -6.32 -9.96 14.34
C PRO A 123 -5.52 -9.27 15.45
N SER A 124 -4.56 -8.43 15.08
CA SER A 124 -3.76 -7.64 16.03
C SER A 124 -4.50 -6.37 16.51
N ARG A 125 -5.63 -6.03 15.87
CA ARG A 125 -6.46 -4.88 16.21
C ARG A 125 -7.22 -5.16 17.51
N LYS A 126 -6.85 -4.46 18.59
CA LYS A 126 -7.69 -4.36 19.78
C LYS A 126 -8.74 -3.27 19.54
N VAL A 127 -10.01 -3.60 19.65
CA VAL A 127 -11.11 -2.61 19.59
C VAL A 127 -10.83 -1.54 20.65
N GLY A 128 -10.87 -0.25 20.26
CA GLY A 128 -10.59 0.89 21.15
C GLY A 128 -9.13 1.38 21.20
N GLN A 129 -8.15 0.61 20.71
CA GLN A 129 -6.73 1.00 20.73
C GLN A 129 -6.27 1.43 19.34
N ARG A 130 -6.56 2.68 18.95
CA ARG A 130 -5.93 3.30 17.77
C ARG A 130 -4.47 3.61 18.13
N LYS A 131 -3.52 2.84 17.55
CA LYS A 131 -2.07 2.97 17.77
C LYS A 131 -1.46 4.34 17.37
N ASN A 132 -2.23 5.26 16.78
CA ASN A 132 -1.71 6.43 16.08
C ASN A 132 -2.30 7.75 16.60
N ARG A 133 -2.44 7.94 17.91
CA ARG A 133 -2.75 9.27 18.45
C ARG A 133 -1.48 9.82 19.06
N ILE A 134 -0.79 10.70 18.33
CA ILE A 134 0.32 11.48 18.88
C ILE A 134 -0.27 12.22 20.10
N PRO A 135 0.27 12.04 21.32
CA PRO A 135 -0.18 12.81 22.48
C PRO A 135 -0.07 14.31 22.16
N ASN A 136 -1.09 15.09 22.52
CA ASN A 136 -1.15 16.54 22.28
C ASN A 136 -1.10 16.96 20.79
N MET A 137 -1.64 16.13 19.89
CA MET A 137 -1.82 16.51 18.48
C MET A 137 -2.78 17.71 18.38
N ILE A 138 -2.22 18.89 18.07
CA ILE A 138 -2.99 20.10 17.76
C ILE A 138 -3.68 19.89 16.41
N ASN A 139 -4.98 20.21 16.32
CA ASN A 139 -5.69 20.12 15.06
C ASN A 139 -5.09 21.13 14.07
N VAL A 140 -5.04 20.83 12.76
CA VAL A 140 -4.59 21.82 11.75
C VAL A 140 -5.40 23.12 11.85
N SER A 141 -6.67 23.02 12.26
CA SER A 141 -7.57 24.16 12.52
C SER A 141 -7.19 25.01 13.73
N GLU A 142 -6.39 24.46 14.65
CA GLU A 142 -5.96 25.08 15.91
C GLU A 142 -4.49 25.50 15.86
N ARG A 143 -3.86 25.45 14.68
CA ARG A 143 -2.49 25.90 14.50
C ARG A 143 -2.41 27.42 14.78
N PRO A 144 -1.43 27.89 15.55
CA PRO A 144 -1.21 29.34 15.74
C PRO A 144 -1.04 30.04 14.39
N ALA A 145 -1.64 31.22 14.24
CA ALA A 145 -1.62 32.00 12.99
C ALA A 145 -0.19 32.34 12.52
N GLU A 146 0.73 32.48 13.47
CA GLU A 146 2.17 32.71 13.27
C GLU A 146 2.84 31.69 12.33
N VAL A 147 2.25 30.50 12.18
CA VAL A 147 2.81 29.42 11.36
C VAL A 147 2.34 29.46 9.89
N GLU A 148 1.24 30.16 9.58
CA GLU A 148 0.80 30.39 8.19
C GLU A 148 1.70 31.42 7.50
N ASP A 149 2.11 32.45 8.23
CA ASP A 149 2.88 33.57 7.67
C ASP A 149 4.32 33.20 7.29
N ARG A 150 4.85 32.07 7.81
CA ARG A 150 6.27 31.64 7.64
C ARG A 150 7.28 32.78 7.85
N ALA A 151 6.88 33.84 8.55
CA ALA A 151 7.59 35.12 8.60
C ALA A 151 8.67 35.14 9.68
N VAL A 152 8.74 34.10 10.51
CA VAL A 152 9.74 33.95 11.57
C VAL A 152 10.76 32.88 11.17
N PRO A 153 11.99 33.29 10.79
CA PRO A 153 13.12 32.36 10.75
C PRO A 153 13.46 31.95 12.19
N GLY A 154 13.40 30.64 12.52
CA GLY A 154 13.77 30.20 13.88
C GLY A 154 13.25 28.85 14.37
N ASN A 155 12.42 28.11 13.62
CA ASN A 155 12.00 26.76 14.05
C ASN A 155 13.05 25.65 13.74
N TRP A 156 14.33 25.99 13.86
CA TRP A 156 15.47 25.08 13.83
C TRP A 156 16.27 25.27 15.13
N GLY A 157 16.12 24.36 16.09
CA GLY A 157 17.14 24.06 17.12
C GLY A 157 17.42 25.13 18.19
N GLU A 158 17.15 24.75 19.45
CA GLU A 158 17.90 25.06 20.67
C GLU A 158 18.32 26.51 20.97
N THR A 159 17.79 27.04 22.07
CA THR A 159 18.58 27.26 23.31
C THR A 159 17.66 27.25 24.52
#